data_AF-A0A517QVS8-F1
#
_entry.id   AF-A0A517QVS8-F1
#
_cell.length_a   1.000
_cell.length_b   1.000
_cell.length_c   1.000
_cell.angle_alpha   90.00
_cell.angle_beta   90.00
_cell.angle_gamma   90.00
#
_symmetry.space_group_name_H-M   'P 1'
#
loop_
_entity.id
_entity.type
_entity.pdbx_description
1 polymer ?
#
loop_
_entity_poly.entity_id
_entity_poly.type
_entity_poly.pdbx_seq_one_letter_code
_entity_poly.pdbx_strand_id
1 'polypeptide(L)'
;MSFLQRFLKTNPRDGRSASRPSSFRDLTEDQIEAHLAVSRYGRFTLTDAVRPSYDLQVVPRAGYRHDTFTDRENGVNIPVLMAAASREVVFDLFMDLLGPLGEEVDVVLETSHDKSNNSHHDLYRDHIDLPVLRSTMYDFEESILDDGCLGIAALNPRIPLEVQLDEHKLLIVYGQDLEEFEETFREYGLKRDDELKFITEAEHVHSSTDDLQDEFTQLKYRLGVED
;
A
#
# COMPACT_ATOMS: atom_id res chain seq x y z
N MET A 1 9.33 -20.08 -3.46
CA MET A 1 7.93 -20.45 -3.85
C MET A 1 7.08 -20.35 -2.61
N SER A 2 6.69 -19.13 -2.26
CA SER A 2 5.97 -18.78 -1.03
C SER A 2 4.61 -19.47 -0.97
N PHE A 3 4.14 -19.81 0.23
CA PHE A 3 2.85 -20.48 0.45
C PHE A 3 1.69 -19.68 -0.13
N LEU A 4 1.77 -18.34 -0.08
CA LEU A 4 0.76 -17.45 -0.64
C LEU A 4 0.91 -17.23 -2.16
N GLN A 5 2.06 -17.44 -2.79
CA GLN A 5 2.15 -17.48 -4.27
C GLN A 5 1.35 -18.63 -4.90
N ARG A 6 1.02 -19.68 -4.13
CA ARG A 6 0.07 -20.73 -4.59
C ARG A 6 -1.40 -20.34 -4.43
N PHE A 7 -1.72 -19.33 -3.63
CA PHE A 7 -3.10 -18.91 -3.31
C PHE A 7 -3.46 -17.53 -3.89
N LEU A 8 -2.49 -16.65 -4.01
CA LEU A 8 -2.58 -15.29 -4.46
C LEU A 8 -1.66 -15.18 -5.68
N LYS A 9 -2.15 -15.66 -6.83
CA LYS A 9 -1.69 -15.05 -8.09
C LYS A 9 -2.00 -13.58 -7.97
N THR A 10 -0.96 -12.78 -7.74
CA THR A 10 -0.96 -11.33 -7.88
C THR A 10 -1.76 -10.99 -9.13
N ASN A 11 -2.89 -10.34 -8.92
CA ASN A 11 -3.76 -9.86 -9.99
C ASN A 11 -4.45 -8.58 -9.49
N PRO A 12 -4.60 -7.61 -10.40
CA PRO A 12 -4.61 -6.20 -10.10
C PRO A 12 -5.83 -5.83 -9.26
N ARG A 13 -5.60 -5.07 -8.19
CA ARG A 13 -6.65 -4.39 -7.43
C ARG A 13 -7.00 -3.07 -8.12
N ASP A 14 -7.35 -3.18 -9.39
CA ASP A 14 -8.03 -2.12 -10.09
C ASP A 14 -9.49 -2.55 -10.22
N GLY A 15 -10.27 -2.18 -9.21
CA GLY A 15 -11.71 -2.38 -9.20
C GLY A 15 -12.29 -1.62 -10.39
N ARG A 16 -12.58 -2.33 -11.48
CA ARG A 16 -13.20 -1.78 -12.71
C ARG A 16 -14.40 -0.89 -12.36
N SER A 17 -14.16 0.41 -12.26
CA SER A 17 -15.22 1.40 -12.32
C SER A 17 -15.64 1.51 -13.79
N ALA A 18 -16.94 1.39 -14.04
CA ALA A 18 -17.51 1.62 -15.36
C ALA A 18 -17.08 3.02 -15.84
N SER A 19 -16.70 3.12 -17.12
CA SER A 19 -16.09 4.29 -17.77
C SER A 19 -16.89 5.60 -17.59
N ARG A 20 -16.80 6.21 -16.42
CA ARG A 20 -17.15 7.60 -16.21
C ARG A 20 -16.13 8.45 -16.98
N PRO A 21 -16.55 9.55 -17.62
CA PRO A 21 -15.57 10.49 -18.14
C PRO A 21 -14.66 10.93 -17.00
N SER A 22 -13.34 10.84 -17.21
CA SER A 22 -12.34 11.24 -16.21
C SER A 22 -12.58 12.67 -15.78
N SER A 23 -12.56 12.90 -14.46
CA SER A 23 -12.79 14.21 -13.84
C SER A 23 -11.73 15.25 -14.23
N PHE A 24 -10.60 14.82 -14.80
CA PHE A 24 -9.49 15.67 -15.24
C PHE A 24 -9.60 16.17 -16.70
N ARG A 25 -10.54 15.66 -17.51
CA ARG A 25 -10.56 15.91 -18.97
C ARG A 25 -10.77 17.36 -19.40
N ASP A 26 -11.53 18.13 -18.63
CA ASP A 26 -11.93 19.49 -18.98
C ASP A 26 -11.20 20.57 -18.16
N LEU A 27 -10.10 20.20 -17.48
CA LEU A 27 -9.32 21.09 -16.62
C LEU A 27 -8.15 21.73 -17.38
N THR A 28 -7.83 22.98 -17.05
CA THR A 28 -6.59 23.62 -17.51
C THR A 28 -5.38 23.10 -16.72
N GLU A 29 -4.18 23.25 -17.27
CA GLU A 29 -2.93 22.89 -16.57
C GLU A 29 -2.83 23.54 -15.19
N ASP A 30 -3.11 24.84 -15.09
CA ASP A 30 -3.14 25.57 -13.80
C ASP A 30 -4.13 24.97 -12.78
N GLN A 31 -5.27 24.45 -13.24
CA GLN A 31 -6.28 23.82 -12.36
C GLN A 31 -5.83 22.45 -11.87
N ILE A 32 -5.14 21.70 -12.73
CA ILE A 32 -4.55 20.41 -12.38
C ILE A 32 -3.41 20.64 -11.38
N GLU A 33 -2.48 21.55 -11.66
CA GLU A 33 -1.37 21.87 -10.77
C GLU A 33 -1.87 22.32 -9.38
N ALA A 34 -2.85 23.23 -9.35
CA ALA A 34 -3.45 23.69 -8.10
C ALA A 34 -4.11 22.55 -7.31
N HIS A 35 -4.74 21.59 -7.98
CA HIS A 35 -5.33 20.41 -7.34
C HIS A 35 -4.26 19.44 -6.81
N LEU A 36 -3.24 19.16 -7.61
CA LEU A 36 -2.13 18.27 -7.23
C LEU A 36 -1.31 18.84 -6.05
N ALA A 37 -1.28 20.17 -5.88
CA ALA A 37 -0.67 20.83 -4.74
C ALA A 37 -1.44 20.66 -3.41
N VAL A 38 -2.70 20.18 -3.45
CA VAL A 38 -3.50 19.93 -2.23
C VAL A 38 -3.14 18.57 -1.65
N SER A 39 -2.48 18.59 -0.49
CA SER A 39 -2.14 17.36 0.25
C SER A 39 -3.00 17.11 1.50
N ARG A 40 -3.76 18.12 1.97
CA ARG A 40 -4.48 18.03 3.25
C ARG A 40 -6.01 18.08 3.07
N TYR A 41 -6.67 17.05 3.62
CA TYR A 41 -8.12 16.86 3.62
C TYR A 41 -8.63 16.82 5.06
N GLY A 42 -8.99 17.99 5.59
CA GLY A 42 -9.39 18.13 7.00
C GLY A 42 -8.25 17.79 7.96
N ARG A 43 -8.36 16.66 8.65
CA ARG A 43 -7.31 16.14 9.55
C ARG A 43 -6.38 15.14 8.87
N PHE A 44 -6.68 14.71 7.65
CA PHE A 44 -5.89 13.74 6.93
C PHE A 44 -4.87 14.44 6.02
N THR A 45 -3.63 13.98 6.04
CA THR A 45 -2.56 14.46 5.13
C THR A 45 -2.13 13.30 4.24
N LEU A 46 -2.22 13.47 2.93
CA LEU A 46 -1.69 12.51 1.94
C LEU A 46 -0.15 12.56 1.92
N THR A 47 0.46 11.46 1.53
CA THR A 47 1.83 11.45 1.00
C THR A 47 1.85 12.01 -0.43
N ASP A 48 3.00 12.12 -1.08
CA ASP A 48 3.08 12.60 -2.47
C ASP A 48 2.81 11.52 -3.52
N ALA A 49 2.64 10.26 -3.10
CA ALA A 49 2.45 9.11 -3.97
C ALA A 49 1.13 9.13 -4.77
N VAL A 50 0.02 9.59 -4.16
CA VAL A 50 -1.31 9.51 -4.78
C VAL A 50 -2.10 10.80 -4.58
N ARG A 51 -2.89 11.16 -5.59
CA ARG A 51 -3.87 12.26 -5.52
C ARG A 51 -5.27 11.78 -5.88
N PRO A 52 -6.32 12.19 -5.14
CA PRO A 52 -7.69 11.81 -5.45
C PRO A 52 -8.16 12.51 -6.73
N SER A 53 -9.26 12.01 -7.28
CA SER A 53 -10.02 12.66 -8.37
C SER A 53 -10.35 14.11 -8.06
N TYR A 54 -10.47 14.90 -9.12
CA TYR A 54 -10.79 16.33 -9.01
C TYR A 54 -12.18 16.57 -8.43
N ASP A 55 -13.15 15.70 -8.71
CA ASP A 55 -14.51 15.79 -8.19
C ASP A 55 -14.68 15.23 -6.76
N LEU A 56 -13.60 14.73 -6.15
CA LEU A 56 -13.53 14.27 -4.76
C LEU A 56 -14.66 13.31 -4.35
N GLN A 57 -14.96 12.32 -5.19
CA GLN A 57 -15.96 11.29 -4.89
C GLN A 57 -15.67 10.54 -3.58
N VAL A 58 -14.38 10.39 -3.25
CA VAL A 58 -13.90 9.89 -1.97
C VAL A 58 -12.98 10.94 -1.36
N VAL A 59 -13.31 11.37 -0.14
CA VAL A 59 -12.47 12.29 0.64
C VAL A 59 -11.57 11.47 1.57
N PRO A 60 -10.23 11.57 1.46
CA PRO A 60 -9.30 10.82 2.29
C PRO A 60 -9.53 11.04 3.80
N ARG A 61 -9.55 9.95 4.56
CA ARG A 61 -9.77 9.94 6.01
C ARG A 61 -8.94 8.83 6.65
N ALA A 62 -8.48 9.08 7.88
CA ALA A 62 -7.79 8.06 8.67
C ALA A 62 -8.79 7.14 9.37
N GLY A 63 -8.47 5.86 9.42
CA GLY A 63 -9.29 4.83 10.03
C GLY A 63 -8.98 3.47 9.42
N TYR A 64 -9.63 2.43 9.96
CA TYR A 64 -9.53 1.09 9.42
C TYR A 64 -10.91 0.44 9.31
N ARG A 65 -11.04 -0.57 8.46
CA ARG A 65 -12.24 -1.40 8.35
C ARG A 65 -11.87 -2.86 8.19
N HIS A 66 -12.83 -3.72 8.55
CA HIS A 66 -12.78 -5.11 8.16
C HIS A 66 -13.25 -5.28 6.72
N ASP A 67 -12.55 -6.12 5.99
CA ASP A 67 -12.91 -6.54 4.64
C ASP A 67 -12.71 -8.07 4.52
N THR A 68 -13.05 -8.63 3.37
CA THR A 68 -12.85 -10.05 3.08
C THR A 68 -12.36 -10.21 1.66
N PHE A 69 -11.20 -10.83 1.53
CA PHE A 69 -10.68 -11.23 0.24
C PHE A 69 -11.14 -12.66 -0.08
N THR A 70 -11.83 -12.85 -1.20
CA THR A 70 -12.20 -14.18 -1.69
C THR A 70 -11.17 -14.66 -2.71
N ASP A 71 -10.44 -15.72 -2.35
CA ASP A 71 -9.57 -16.43 -3.29
C ASP A 71 -10.42 -17.02 -4.44
N ARG A 72 -10.08 -16.67 -5.68
CA ARG A 72 -10.80 -17.10 -6.88
C ARG A 72 -10.53 -18.55 -7.25
N GLU A 73 -9.41 -19.13 -6.84
CA GLU A 73 -9.06 -20.52 -7.16
C GLU A 73 -9.81 -21.50 -6.27
N ASN A 74 -9.86 -21.24 -4.96
CA ASN A 74 -10.42 -22.18 -3.98
C ASN A 74 -11.72 -21.68 -3.32
N GLY A 75 -12.13 -20.43 -3.56
CA GLY A 75 -13.33 -19.83 -2.96
C GLY A 75 -13.20 -19.53 -1.47
N VAL A 76 -11.98 -19.55 -0.93
CA VAL A 76 -11.71 -19.32 0.49
C VAL A 76 -11.80 -17.82 0.79
N ASN A 77 -12.52 -17.49 1.86
CA ASN A 77 -12.58 -16.13 2.38
C ASN A 77 -11.46 -15.91 3.39
N ILE A 78 -10.61 -14.94 3.10
CA ILE A 78 -9.49 -14.51 3.94
C ILE A 78 -9.91 -13.17 4.57
N PRO A 79 -9.98 -13.10 5.91
CA PRO A 79 -10.21 -11.82 6.60
C PRO A 79 -9.11 -10.82 6.26
N VAL A 80 -9.52 -9.56 6.11
CA VAL A 80 -8.62 -8.46 5.78
C VAL A 80 -8.89 -7.29 6.71
N LEU A 81 -7.84 -6.64 7.19
CA LEU A 81 -7.91 -5.28 7.70
C LEU A 81 -7.39 -4.34 6.63
N MET A 82 -8.19 -3.33 6.27
CA MET A 82 -7.73 -2.24 5.43
C MET A 82 -7.67 -0.97 6.25
N ALA A 83 -6.59 -0.22 6.16
CA ALA A 83 -6.38 0.99 6.93
C ALA A 83 -5.76 2.10 6.08
N ALA A 84 -6.12 3.33 6.41
CA ALA A 84 -5.51 4.54 5.90
C ALA A 84 -5.06 5.38 7.09
N ALA A 85 -3.84 5.89 7.02
CA ALA A 85 -3.26 6.79 8.00
C ALA A 85 -2.67 8.01 7.29
N SER A 86 -2.53 9.12 8.01
CA SER A 86 -1.90 10.32 7.44
C SER A 86 -0.40 10.12 7.28
N ARG A 87 0.22 10.89 6.38
CA ARG A 87 1.66 10.84 6.06
C ARG A 87 2.54 10.71 7.31
N GLU A 88 2.26 11.49 8.34
CA GLU A 88 3.02 11.54 9.58
C GLU A 88 2.86 10.32 10.50
N VAL A 89 2.00 9.35 10.14
CA VAL A 89 1.70 8.15 10.92
C VAL A 89 1.93 6.86 10.13
N VAL A 90 1.61 6.86 8.84
CA VAL A 90 1.48 5.64 8.04
C VAL A 90 2.75 4.78 8.02
N PHE A 91 3.93 5.40 8.02
CA PHE A 91 5.20 4.69 8.00
C PHE A 91 5.51 3.97 9.31
N ASP A 92 5.49 4.70 10.43
CA ASP A 92 5.72 4.11 11.75
C ASP A 92 4.69 3.01 12.05
N LEU A 93 3.43 3.25 11.69
CA LEU A 93 2.37 2.25 11.78
C LEU A 93 2.68 1.01 10.94
N PHE A 94 3.13 1.16 9.69
CA PHE A 94 3.56 0.03 8.87
C PHE A 94 4.66 -0.77 9.57
N MET A 95 5.68 -0.09 10.09
CA MET A 95 6.80 -0.76 10.79
C MET A 95 6.33 -1.57 11.99
N ASP A 96 5.42 -1.03 12.80
CA ASP A 96 4.91 -1.72 13.98
C ASP A 96 3.99 -2.89 13.63
N LEU A 97 3.20 -2.78 12.54
CA LEU A 97 2.40 -3.89 12.02
C LEU A 97 3.27 -5.08 11.57
N LEU A 98 4.56 -4.87 11.26
CA LEU A 98 5.46 -6.00 10.97
C LEU A 98 5.79 -6.85 12.20
N GLY A 99 5.61 -6.33 13.42
CA GLY A 99 5.98 -7.01 14.66
C GLY A 99 5.28 -8.37 14.85
N PRO A 100 3.93 -8.42 14.74
CA PRO A 100 3.17 -9.66 14.81
C PRO A 100 3.51 -10.70 13.74
N LEU A 101 4.21 -10.34 12.65
CA LEU A 101 4.66 -11.31 11.65
C LEU A 101 5.78 -12.23 12.17
N GLY A 102 6.50 -11.86 13.23
CA GLY A 102 7.58 -12.65 13.82
C GLY A 102 8.97 -12.08 13.56
N GLU A 103 10.01 -12.82 13.97
CA GLU A 103 11.41 -12.35 13.92
C GLU A 103 12.02 -12.36 12.52
N GLU A 104 11.43 -13.13 11.60
CA GLU A 104 11.90 -13.33 10.23
C GLU A 104 10.70 -13.34 9.29
N VAL A 105 10.80 -12.63 8.16
CA VAL A 105 9.73 -12.46 7.17
C VAL A 105 10.24 -12.70 5.75
N ASP A 106 9.34 -13.01 4.83
CA ASP A 106 9.60 -12.88 3.39
C ASP A 106 9.11 -11.50 2.93
N VAL A 107 9.85 -10.85 2.04
CA VAL A 107 9.51 -9.50 1.55
C VAL A 107 9.32 -9.52 0.05
N VAL A 108 8.28 -8.82 -0.39
CA VAL A 108 7.99 -8.54 -1.79
C VAL A 108 8.00 -7.04 -2.00
N LEU A 109 8.79 -6.56 -2.96
CA LEU A 109 8.65 -5.21 -3.50
C LEU A 109 7.86 -5.29 -4.80
N GLU A 110 6.81 -4.50 -4.91
CA GLU A 110 6.00 -4.35 -6.11
C GLU A 110 6.31 -3.00 -6.75
N THR A 111 6.53 -2.99 -8.07
CA THR A 111 6.85 -1.74 -8.77
C THR A 111 6.15 -1.62 -10.13
N SER A 112 5.68 -0.42 -10.46
CA SER A 112 5.05 -0.10 -11.75
C SER A 112 5.88 0.85 -12.64
N HIS A 113 7.15 1.11 -12.28
CA HIS A 113 8.04 2.00 -13.04
C HIS A 113 8.32 1.55 -14.48
N ASP A 114 8.37 0.25 -14.73
CA ASP A 114 8.59 -0.30 -16.07
C ASP A 114 7.28 -0.32 -16.88
N LYS A 115 7.01 0.82 -17.54
CA LYS A 115 5.81 1.15 -18.33
C LYS A 115 5.53 0.24 -19.55
N SER A 116 6.23 -0.88 -19.72
CA SER A 116 6.15 -1.64 -20.97
C SER A 116 4.82 -2.39 -21.17
N ASN A 117 3.99 -2.60 -20.15
CA ASN A 117 2.66 -3.24 -20.32
C ASN A 117 1.62 -3.03 -19.20
N ASN A 118 1.71 -1.97 -18.38
CA ASN A 118 0.81 -1.81 -17.23
C ASN A 118 0.85 -3.03 -16.28
N SER A 119 2.01 -3.70 -16.22
CA SER A 119 2.29 -4.88 -15.42
C SER A 119 3.20 -4.46 -14.27
N HIS A 120 2.80 -4.79 -13.03
CA HIS A 120 3.68 -4.68 -11.88
C HIS A 120 4.80 -5.72 -11.99
N HIS A 121 5.99 -5.37 -11.52
CA HIS A 121 7.10 -6.28 -11.36
C HIS A 121 7.29 -6.56 -9.86
N ASP A 122 7.27 -7.83 -9.50
CA ASP A 122 7.40 -8.27 -8.12
C ASP A 122 8.85 -8.74 -7.90
N LEU A 123 9.47 -8.31 -6.81
CA LEU A 123 10.84 -8.65 -6.44
C LEU A 123 10.83 -9.29 -5.06
N TYR A 124 11.57 -10.39 -4.89
CA TYR A 124 11.43 -11.25 -3.73
C TYR A 124 12.72 -11.36 -2.91
N ARG A 125 12.57 -11.39 -1.58
CA ARG A 125 13.61 -11.79 -0.64
C ARG A 125 12.98 -12.65 0.46
N ASP A 126 13.28 -13.95 0.43
CA ASP A 126 12.82 -14.90 1.44
C ASP A 126 13.69 -14.82 2.70
N HIS A 127 13.14 -14.97 3.91
CA HIS A 127 13.89 -15.09 5.16
C HIS A 127 14.83 -13.89 5.48
N ILE A 128 14.27 -12.69 5.63
CA ILE A 128 14.97 -11.52 6.17
C ILE A 128 14.62 -11.31 7.65
N ASP A 129 15.65 -11.08 8.47
CA ASP A 129 15.48 -10.70 9.87
C ASP A 129 14.73 -9.37 9.98
N LEU A 130 13.65 -9.34 10.77
CA LEU A 130 12.80 -8.16 10.90
C LEU A 130 13.55 -6.88 11.30
N PRO A 131 14.55 -6.91 12.23
CA PRO A 131 15.35 -5.72 12.52
C PRO A 131 16.15 -5.19 11.32
N VAL A 132 16.63 -6.06 10.45
CA VAL A 132 17.37 -5.67 9.23
C VAL A 132 16.42 -5.03 8.23
N LEU A 133 15.25 -5.62 8.03
CA LEU A 133 14.20 -5.07 7.18
C LEU A 133 13.79 -3.67 7.65
N ARG A 134 13.41 -3.53 8.93
CA ARG A 134 13.01 -2.23 9.51
C ARG A 134 14.11 -1.20 9.36
N SER A 135 15.35 -1.52 9.78
CA SER A 135 16.48 -0.60 9.67
C SER A 135 16.71 -0.15 8.23
N THR A 136 16.57 -1.05 7.26
CA THR A 136 16.72 -0.69 5.85
C THR A 136 15.58 0.21 5.41
N MET A 137 14.33 -0.12 5.73
CA MET A 137 13.18 0.70 5.34
C MET A 137 13.23 2.11 5.91
N TYR A 138 13.68 2.30 7.17
CA TYR A 138 13.86 3.64 7.76
C TYR A 138 14.84 4.52 6.97
N ASP A 139 15.86 3.94 6.32
CA ASP A 139 16.76 4.70 5.45
C ASP A 139 16.07 5.20 4.17
N PHE A 140 14.91 4.63 3.81
CA PHE A 140 14.13 4.91 2.59
C PHE A 140 12.70 5.38 2.88
N GLU A 141 12.43 5.91 4.08
CA GLU A 141 11.07 6.31 4.48
C GLU A 141 10.41 7.26 3.47
N GLU A 142 11.11 8.33 3.08
CA GLU A 142 10.57 9.33 2.15
C GLU A 142 10.20 8.72 0.81
N SER A 143 11.09 7.91 0.21
CA SER A 143 10.81 7.27 -1.08
C SER A 143 9.68 6.25 -0.97
N ILE A 144 9.63 5.46 0.10
CA ILE A 144 8.54 4.51 0.35
C ILE A 144 7.19 5.23 0.44
N LEU A 145 7.13 6.42 1.04
CA LEU A 145 5.88 7.17 1.19
C LEU A 145 5.48 7.95 -0.07
N ASP A 146 6.43 8.52 -0.79
CA ASP A 146 6.17 9.47 -1.88
C ASP A 146 6.15 8.87 -3.26
N ASP A 147 6.56 7.61 -3.40
CA ASP A 147 6.55 6.92 -4.68
C ASP A 147 5.23 6.16 -4.92
N GLY A 148 4.36 6.73 -5.75
CA GLY A 148 3.11 6.10 -6.20
C GLY A 148 3.28 4.91 -7.12
N CYS A 149 4.51 4.47 -7.38
CA CYS A 149 4.82 3.28 -8.15
C CYS A 149 5.44 2.17 -7.31
N LEU A 150 5.58 2.33 -5.98
CA LEU A 150 6.18 1.36 -5.06
C LEU A 150 5.16 0.82 -4.05
N GLY A 151 5.01 -0.50 -4.00
CA GLY A 151 4.34 -1.25 -2.94
C GLY A 151 5.30 -2.21 -2.24
N ILE A 152 5.01 -2.54 -0.97
CA ILE A 152 5.79 -3.49 -0.18
C ILE A 152 4.85 -4.43 0.55
N ALA A 153 5.10 -5.73 0.46
CA ALA A 153 4.46 -6.75 1.28
C ALA A 153 5.49 -7.50 2.12
N ALA A 154 5.16 -7.76 3.39
CA ALA A 154 5.91 -8.60 4.29
C ALA A 154 5.03 -9.76 4.74
N LEU A 155 5.56 -10.98 4.62
CA LEU A 155 4.83 -12.22 4.82
C LEU A 155 5.49 -13.03 5.93
N ASN A 156 4.69 -13.69 6.75
CA ASN A 156 5.21 -14.73 7.64
C ASN A 156 5.54 -15.98 6.81
N PRO A 157 6.78 -16.53 6.87
CA PRO A 157 7.19 -17.66 6.04
C PRO A 157 6.54 -19.00 6.44
N ARG A 158 5.87 -19.07 7.60
CA ARG A 158 5.33 -20.31 8.20
C ARG A 158 3.81 -20.37 8.22
N ILE A 159 3.13 -19.23 8.28
CA ILE A 159 1.68 -19.14 8.35
C ILE A 159 1.15 -18.11 7.34
N PRO A 160 -0.09 -18.24 6.84
CA PRO A 160 -0.67 -17.33 5.85
C PRO A 160 -1.08 -16.01 6.52
N LEU A 161 -0.09 -15.17 6.81
CA LEU A 161 -0.21 -13.86 7.43
C LEU A 161 0.67 -12.87 6.67
N GLU A 162 0.10 -11.74 6.28
CA GLU A 162 0.75 -10.76 5.40
C GLU A 162 0.36 -9.34 5.79
N VAL A 163 1.32 -8.41 5.77
CA VAL A 163 1.12 -6.96 5.90
C VAL A 163 1.65 -6.29 4.65
N GLN A 164 0.84 -5.44 4.03
CA GLN A 164 1.16 -4.72 2.82
C GLN A 164 1.00 -3.21 3.03
N LEU A 165 1.96 -2.45 2.52
CA LEU A 165 1.84 -1.03 2.22
C LEU A 165 1.83 -0.91 0.69
N ASP A 166 0.66 -0.69 0.09
CA ASP A 166 0.53 -0.70 -1.36
C ASP A 166 1.01 0.61 -2.02
N GLU A 167 0.94 0.69 -3.35
CA GLU A 167 1.28 1.90 -4.11
C GLU A 167 0.38 3.11 -3.77
N HIS A 168 -0.79 2.85 -3.18
CA HIS A 168 -1.73 3.86 -2.69
C HIS A 168 -1.47 4.28 -1.24
N LYS A 169 -0.45 3.71 -0.62
CA LYS A 169 -0.08 3.91 0.79
C LYS A 169 -1.21 3.52 1.74
N LEU A 170 -2.01 2.55 1.32
CA LEU A 170 -2.97 1.86 2.16
C LEU A 170 -2.28 0.69 2.85
N LEU A 171 -2.62 0.50 4.12
CA LEU A 171 -2.16 -0.62 4.92
C LEU A 171 -3.18 -1.74 4.82
N ILE A 172 -2.72 -2.93 4.46
CA ILE A 172 -3.59 -4.08 4.22
C ILE A 172 -2.99 -5.27 4.96
N VAL A 173 -3.76 -5.86 5.87
CA VAL A 173 -3.35 -7.04 6.62
C VAL A 173 -4.25 -8.21 6.25
N TYR A 174 -3.66 -9.34 5.86
CA TYR A 174 -4.38 -10.57 5.50
C TYR A 174 -4.05 -11.65 6.51
N GLY A 175 -5.07 -12.35 7.01
CA GLY A 175 -4.88 -13.45 7.95
C GLY A 175 -6.17 -13.88 8.62
N GLN A 176 -6.12 -14.97 9.39
CA GLN A 176 -7.30 -15.50 10.10
C GLN A 176 -7.48 -14.92 11.50
N ASP A 177 -6.38 -14.53 12.15
CA ASP A 177 -6.37 -13.93 13.49
C ASP A 177 -5.63 -12.60 13.41
N LEU A 178 -6.40 -11.51 13.50
CA LEU A 178 -5.91 -10.15 13.24
C LEU A 178 -6.02 -9.22 14.47
N GLU A 179 -6.29 -9.78 15.66
CA GLU A 179 -6.54 -8.99 16.88
C GLU A 179 -5.32 -8.14 17.28
N GLU A 180 -4.10 -8.69 17.16
CA GLU A 180 -2.86 -7.96 17.45
C GLU A 180 -2.66 -6.76 16.51
N PHE A 181 -3.05 -6.87 15.24
CA PHE A 181 -2.97 -5.77 14.27
C PHE A 181 -4.03 -4.70 14.52
N GLU A 182 -5.25 -5.11 14.93
CA GLU A 182 -6.27 -4.16 15.39
C GLU A 182 -5.81 -3.39 16.64
N GLU A 183 -5.04 -4.02 17.52
CA GLU A 183 -4.43 -3.33 18.66
C GLU A 183 -3.43 -2.27 18.20
N THR A 184 -2.52 -2.60 17.28
CA THR A 184 -1.61 -1.60 16.69
C THR A 184 -2.38 -0.44 16.08
N PHE A 185 -3.45 -0.68 15.31
CA PHE A 185 -4.29 0.40 14.77
C PHE A 185 -4.88 1.30 15.87
N ARG A 186 -5.35 0.71 16.98
CA ARG A 186 -5.91 1.46 18.11
C ARG A 186 -4.84 2.29 18.83
N GLU A 187 -3.62 1.78 18.98
CA GLU A 187 -2.50 2.51 19.59
C GLU A 187 -2.12 3.76 18.79
N TYR A 188 -2.16 3.66 17.46
CA TYR A 188 -1.99 4.80 16.55
C TYR A 188 -3.24 5.68 16.40
N GLY A 189 -4.31 5.39 17.16
CA GLY A 189 -5.52 6.19 17.19
C GLY A 189 -6.44 6.04 15.98
N LEU A 190 -6.22 5.02 15.13
CA LEU A 190 -7.14 4.70 14.04
C LEU A 190 -8.41 4.09 14.62
N LYS A 191 -9.55 4.66 14.21
CA LYS A 191 -10.86 4.14 14.59
C LYS A 191 -11.36 3.18 13.52
N ARG A 192 -12.00 2.11 13.98
CA ARG A 192 -12.80 1.26 13.10
C ARG A 192 -13.99 2.06 12.55
N ASP A 193 -14.14 2.04 11.24
CA ASP A 193 -15.26 2.61 10.50
C ASP A 193 -15.54 1.67 9.31
N ASP A 194 -16.48 0.74 9.47
CA ASP A 194 -16.78 -0.27 8.45
C ASP A 194 -17.38 0.33 7.16
N GLU A 195 -17.79 1.61 7.19
CA GLU A 195 -18.25 2.37 6.03
C GLU A 195 -17.16 3.28 5.43
N LEU A 196 -15.93 3.23 5.98
CA LEU A 196 -14.79 3.99 5.47
C LEU A 196 -14.53 3.63 4.01
N LYS A 197 -14.39 4.65 3.16
CA LYS A 197 -13.99 4.49 1.76
C LYS A 197 -12.53 4.85 1.59
N PHE A 198 -11.84 4.05 0.78
CA PHE A 198 -10.45 4.31 0.42
C PHE A 198 -10.33 5.02 -0.92
N ILE A 199 -9.19 5.68 -1.13
CA ILE A 199 -8.91 6.43 -2.36
C ILE A 199 -9.01 5.57 -3.63
N THR A 200 -8.74 4.27 -3.51
CA THR A 200 -8.85 3.26 -4.56
C THR A 200 -10.29 2.98 -4.99
N GLU A 201 -11.29 3.40 -4.22
CA GLU A 201 -12.72 3.22 -4.57
C GLU A 201 -13.26 4.34 -5.47
N ALA A 202 -12.42 5.31 -5.83
CA ALA A 202 -12.72 6.36 -6.80
C ALA A 202 -11.55 6.53 -7.78
N GLU A 203 -11.78 7.33 -8.82
CA GLU A 203 -10.69 7.77 -9.69
C GLU A 203 -9.63 8.50 -8.85
N HIS A 204 -8.37 8.19 -9.13
CA HIS A 204 -7.19 8.76 -8.49
C HIS A 204 -6.01 8.68 -9.47
N VAL A 205 -4.91 9.34 -9.15
CA VAL A 205 -3.68 9.34 -9.96
C VAL A 205 -2.49 9.05 -9.08
N HIS A 206 -1.55 8.27 -9.61
CA HIS A 206 -0.24 8.04 -9.00
C HIS A 206 0.75 9.13 -9.43
N SER A 207 1.72 9.40 -8.57
CA SER A 207 2.80 10.34 -8.79
C SER A 207 4.11 9.68 -8.41
N SER A 208 5.11 9.81 -9.27
CA SER A 208 6.47 9.33 -9.05
C SER A 208 7.44 10.18 -9.88
N THR A 209 8.73 10.07 -9.61
CA THR A 209 9.80 10.84 -10.26
C THR A 209 10.98 9.94 -10.60
N ASP A 210 11.86 10.41 -11.50
CA ASP A 210 13.09 9.67 -11.84
C ASP A 210 13.99 9.49 -10.59
N ASP A 211 14.04 10.48 -9.69
CA ASP A 211 14.78 10.37 -8.43
C ASP A 211 14.21 9.26 -7.53
N LEU A 212 12.88 9.12 -7.46
CA LEU A 212 12.23 8.05 -6.69
C LEU A 212 12.48 6.67 -7.32
N GLN A 213 12.55 6.59 -8.65
CA GLN A 213 12.94 5.36 -9.35
C GLN A 213 14.39 4.95 -9.03
N ASP A 214 15.30 5.91 -8.92
CA ASP A 214 16.68 5.67 -8.53
C ASP A 214 16.78 5.21 -7.07
N GLU A 215 16.01 5.83 -6.16
CA GLU A 215 15.91 5.41 -4.75
C GLU A 215 15.30 4.01 -4.62
N PHE A 216 14.26 3.68 -5.38
CA PHE A 216 13.70 2.33 -5.48
C PHE A 216 14.78 1.32 -5.89
N THR A 217 15.61 1.67 -6.87
CA THR A 217 16.72 0.83 -7.33
C THR A 217 17.74 0.63 -6.21
N GLN A 218 18.04 1.65 -5.40
CA GLN A 218 18.91 1.50 -4.23
C GLN A 218 18.29 0.62 -3.15
N LEU A 219 17.01 0.80 -2.83
CA LEU A 219 16.26 -0.02 -1.89
C LEU A 219 16.31 -1.50 -2.29
N LYS A 220 16.09 -1.78 -3.59
CA LYS A 220 16.23 -3.11 -4.19
C LYS A 220 17.58 -3.75 -3.85
N TYR A 221 18.66 -3.03 -4.12
CA TYR A 221 20.02 -3.52 -3.86
C TYR A 221 20.31 -3.70 -2.36
N ARG A 222 19.77 -2.84 -1.50
CA ARG A 222 19.99 -2.92 -0.04
C ARG A 222 19.26 -4.08 0.60
N LEU A 223 18.03 -4.35 0.15
CA LEU A 223 17.25 -5.51 0.60
C LEU A 223 17.74 -6.82 -0.01
N GLY A 224 18.49 -6.75 -1.12
CA GLY A 224 18.97 -7.93 -1.83
C GLY A 224 17.82 -8.76 -2.40
N VAL A 225 16.77 -8.08 -2.88
CA VAL A 225 15.63 -8.74 -3.55
C VAL A 225 16.01 -9.05 -5.00
N GLU A 226 15.44 -10.14 -5.52
CA GLU A 226 15.70 -10.67 -6.86
C GLU A 226 14.38 -10.78 -7.67
N ASP A 227 14.49 -10.78 -9.00
CA ASP A 227 13.36 -10.96 -9.94
C ASP A 227 12.80 -12.40 -9.91
#